data_AF-A0A5K1F3N6-F1
#
_entry.id   AF-A0A5K1F3N6-F1
#
_cell.length_a   1.000
_cell.length_b   1.000
_cell.length_c   1.000
_cell.angle_alpha   90.00
_cell.angle_beta   90.00
_cell.angle_gamma   90.00
#
_symmetry.space_group_name_H-M   'P 1'
#
loop_
_entity.id
_entity.type
_entity.pdbx_description
1 polymer ?
#
loop_
_entity_poly.entity_id
_entity_poly.type
_entity_poly.pdbx_seq_one_letter_code
_entity_poly.pdbx_strand_id
1 'polypeptide(L)'
;KFYRLKVLDLSHCCQLKCTPNFDCILQLEKLLLNGCSALNEIDASICRLTKLTILSMKDCTSLEQLPNHSGLRQDGKCSMSNMSKLEELNLQGCGQLQSLPPQPSSLKRLLLRGCKMLKVVH
;
A
#
# COMPACT_ATOMS: atom_id res chain seq x y z
N LYS A 1 -10.93 2.94 -20.48
CA LYS A 1 -11.49 3.67 -19.31
C LYS A 1 -12.07 2.65 -18.33
N PHE A 2 -11.45 2.46 -17.16
CA PHE A 2 -11.70 1.34 -16.23
C PHE A 2 -12.59 1.71 -15.03
N TYR A 3 -13.67 2.45 -15.26
CA TYR A 3 -14.50 3.03 -14.19
C TYR A 3 -15.26 2.04 -13.32
N ARG A 4 -15.25 0.75 -13.68
CA ARG A 4 -15.92 -0.31 -12.93
C ARG A 4 -14.95 -1.31 -12.32
N LEU A 5 -13.64 -1.08 -12.44
CA LEU A 5 -12.65 -2.00 -11.90
C LEU A 5 -12.73 -2.01 -10.38
N LYS A 6 -12.99 -3.19 -9.83
CA LYS A 6 -13.10 -3.44 -8.37
C LYS A 6 -11.87 -4.13 -7.80
N VAL A 7 -11.20 -4.94 -8.61
CA VAL A 7 -10.03 -5.71 -8.21
C VAL A 7 -8.94 -5.46 -9.23
N LEU A 8 -7.75 -5.13 -8.73
CA LEU A 8 -6.53 -5.00 -9.51
C LEU A 8 -5.50 -5.92 -8.86
N ASP A 9 -5.07 -6.92 -9.61
CA ASP A 9 -4.04 -7.85 -9.19
C ASP A 9 -2.80 -7.64 -10.06
N LEU A 10 -1.73 -7.19 -9.41
CA LEU A 10 -0.39 -6.99 -9.96
C LEU A 10 0.62 -7.90 -9.27
N SER A 11 0.15 -8.96 -8.59
CA SER A 11 1.02 -9.90 -7.88
C SER A 11 2.06 -10.52 -8.83
N HIS A 12 3.24 -10.79 -8.30
CA HIS A 12 4.40 -11.39 -8.98
C HIS A 12 4.94 -10.57 -10.16
N CYS A 13 4.61 -9.28 -10.24
CA CYS A 13 5.27 -8.34 -11.13
C CYS A 13 6.65 -7.98 -10.56
N CYS A 14 7.60 -8.93 -10.60
CA CYS A 14 8.91 -8.82 -9.94
C CYS A 14 9.80 -7.66 -10.44
N GLN A 15 9.47 -7.05 -11.58
CA GLN A 15 10.16 -5.88 -12.13
C GLN A 15 9.46 -4.54 -11.80
N LEU A 16 8.27 -4.57 -11.18
CA LEU A 16 7.52 -3.37 -10.81
C LEU A 16 8.25 -2.64 -9.68
N LYS A 17 8.87 -1.50 -10.00
CA LYS A 17 9.56 -0.67 -9.00
C LYS A 17 8.64 0.33 -8.29
N CYS A 18 7.69 0.88 -9.04
CA CYS A 18 6.71 1.85 -8.58
C CYS A 18 5.31 1.43 -9.04
N THR A 19 4.28 1.61 -8.20
CA THR A 19 2.89 1.35 -8.61
C THR A 19 2.42 2.34 -9.68
N PRO A 20 1.43 2.00 -10.51
CA PRO A 20 0.83 2.97 -11.43
C PRO A 20 0.05 4.05 -10.68
N ASN A 21 -0.24 5.15 -11.36
CA ASN A 21 -1.24 6.13 -10.91
C ASN A 21 -2.65 5.50 -10.95
N PHE A 22 -3.42 5.69 -9.87
CA PHE A 22 -4.73 5.09 -9.63
C PHE A 22 -5.93 6.02 -9.86
N ASP A 23 -5.74 7.25 -10.36
CA ASP A 23 -6.80 8.26 -10.53
C ASP A 23 -7.91 7.84 -11.49
N CYS A 24 -7.59 6.94 -12.42
CA CYS A 24 -8.57 6.42 -13.37
C CYS A 24 -9.40 5.24 -12.81
N ILE A 25 -9.08 4.74 -11.60
CA ILE A 25 -9.67 3.54 -10.99
C ILE A 25 -10.07 3.74 -9.53
N LEU A 26 -10.63 4.92 -9.19
CA LEU A 26 -11.10 5.25 -7.83
C LEU A 26 -12.22 4.35 -7.28
N GLN A 27 -12.78 3.45 -8.09
CA GLN A 27 -13.80 2.47 -7.68
C GLN A 27 -13.21 1.18 -7.10
N LEU A 28 -11.88 1.08 -7.05
CA LEU A 28 -11.16 -0.11 -6.61
C LEU A 28 -11.48 -0.46 -5.15
N GLU A 29 -11.73 -1.74 -4.92
CA GLU A 29 -12.04 -2.32 -3.61
C GLU A 29 -10.92 -3.24 -3.11
N LYS A 30 -10.16 -3.86 -4.02
CA LYS A 30 -9.03 -4.74 -3.69
C LYS A 30 -7.83 -4.45 -4.58
N LEU A 31 -6.67 -4.27 -3.97
CA LEU A 31 -5.38 -4.11 -4.64
C LEU A 31 -4.41 -5.18 -4.11
N LEU A 32 -3.96 -6.05 -5.02
CA LEU A 32 -3.03 -7.14 -4.72
C LEU A 32 -1.71 -6.88 -5.45
N LEU A 33 -0.62 -6.84 -4.71
CA LEU A 33 0.75 -6.55 -5.15
C LEU A 33 1.71 -7.61 -4.61
N ASN A 34 1.22 -8.83 -4.36
CA ASN A 34 1.98 -9.83 -3.62
C ASN A 34 3.19 -10.31 -4.42
N GLY A 35 4.34 -10.48 -3.77
CA GLY A 35 5.56 -10.98 -4.42
C GLY A 35 6.17 -10.01 -5.44
N CYS A 36 5.81 -8.73 -5.41
CA CYS A 36 6.49 -7.69 -6.19
C CYS A 36 7.83 -7.35 -5.55
N SER A 37 8.83 -8.21 -5.78
CA SER A 37 10.11 -8.17 -5.06
C SER A 37 10.90 -6.87 -5.26
N ALA A 38 10.77 -6.20 -6.42
CA ALA A 38 11.44 -4.95 -6.71
C ALA A 38 10.64 -3.68 -6.34
N LEU A 39 9.41 -3.84 -5.83
CA LEU A 39 8.55 -2.71 -5.48
C LEU A 39 9.12 -1.98 -4.28
N ASN A 40 9.51 -0.72 -4.47
CA ASN A 40 10.07 0.14 -3.44
C ASN A 40 9.34 1.47 -3.30
N GLU A 41 8.55 1.86 -4.29
CA GLU A 41 7.78 3.10 -4.32
C GLU A 41 6.29 2.81 -4.57
N ILE A 42 5.43 3.55 -3.87
CA ILE A 42 3.98 3.50 -4.06
C ILE A 42 3.52 4.90 -4.45
N ASP A 43 2.84 5.00 -5.58
CA ASP A 43 2.28 6.25 -6.08
C ASP A 43 1.25 6.82 -5.09
N ALA A 44 1.36 8.12 -4.81
CA ALA A 44 0.54 8.83 -3.82
C ALA A 44 -0.96 8.81 -4.12
N SER A 45 -1.37 8.54 -5.37
CA SER A 45 -2.78 8.37 -5.73
C SER A 45 -3.47 7.22 -4.98
N ILE A 46 -2.72 6.29 -4.38
CA ILE A 46 -3.30 5.21 -3.55
C ILE A 46 -4.12 5.74 -2.37
N CYS A 47 -3.74 6.88 -1.79
CA CYS A 47 -4.49 7.53 -0.70
C CYS A 47 -5.88 8.04 -1.15
N ARG A 48 -6.11 8.17 -2.46
CA ARG A 48 -7.41 8.59 -3.03
C ARG A 48 -8.38 7.43 -3.24
N LEU A 49 -7.94 6.18 -3.05
CA LEU A 49 -8.77 4.98 -3.16
C LEU A 49 -9.69 4.80 -1.93
N THR A 50 -10.65 5.70 -1.78
CA THR A 50 -11.62 5.72 -0.66
C THR A 50 -12.56 4.50 -0.60
N LYS A 51 -12.58 3.66 -1.64
CA LYS A 51 -13.34 2.41 -1.67
C LYS A 51 -12.50 1.17 -1.38
N LEU A 52 -11.18 1.31 -1.24
CA LEU A 52 -10.29 0.19 -1.02
C LEU A 52 -10.57 -0.43 0.35
N THR A 53 -10.83 -1.73 0.37
CA THR A 53 -11.07 -2.52 1.58
C THR A 53 -9.89 -3.44 1.88
N ILE A 54 -9.17 -3.89 0.85
CA ILE A 54 -8.04 -4.80 0.97
C ILE A 54 -6.85 -4.25 0.18
N LEU A 55 -5.73 -4.07 0.88
CA LEU A 55 -4.42 -3.83 0.28
C LEU A 55 -3.45 -4.93 0.73
N SER A 56 -2.93 -5.70 -0.22
CA SER A 56 -1.95 -6.75 0.06
C SER A 56 -0.67 -6.50 -0.72
N MET A 57 0.44 -6.35 -0.01
CA MET A 57 1.81 -6.23 -0.51
C MET A 57 2.67 -7.32 0.14
N LYS A 58 2.09 -8.51 0.32
CA LYS A 58 2.77 -9.65 0.92
C LYS A 58 4.02 -9.98 0.11
N ASP A 59 5.14 -10.27 0.76
CA ASP A 59 6.40 -10.66 0.14
C ASP A 59 6.99 -9.58 -0.81
N CYS A 60 6.63 -8.30 -0.61
CA CYS A 60 7.31 -7.15 -1.24
C CYS A 60 8.61 -6.84 -0.52
N THR A 61 9.66 -7.58 -0.82
CA THR A 61 10.92 -7.57 -0.07
C THR A 61 11.72 -6.27 -0.15
N SER A 62 11.57 -5.48 -1.22
CA SER A 62 12.24 -4.19 -1.39
C SER A 62 11.43 -2.99 -0.88
N LEU A 63 10.24 -3.20 -0.30
CA LEU A 63 9.41 -2.11 0.19
C LEU A 63 9.99 -1.55 1.49
N GLU A 64 10.48 -0.32 1.44
CA GLU A 64 11.11 0.34 2.59
C GLU A 64 10.14 1.19 3.41
N GLN A 65 9.17 1.82 2.74
CA GLN A 65 8.23 2.79 3.32
C GLN A 65 6.86 2.70 2.64
N LEU A 66 5.83 3.06 3.40
CA LEU A 66 4.48 3.29 2.89
C LEU A 66 4.25 4.78 2.67
N PRO A 67 3.30 5.17 1.80
CA PRO A 67 2.99 6.57 1.57
C PRO A 67 2.59 7.28 2.87
N ASN A 68 3.34 8.33 3.21
CA ASN A 68 3.19 9.16 4.40
C ASN A 68 3.44 10.63 4.03
N HIS A 69 2.90 11.55 4.83
CA HIS A 69 3.07 13.00 4.78
C HIS A 69 4.52 13.49 4.59
N SER A 70 5.54 12.69 4.90
CA SER A 70 6.94 13.14 4.98
C SER A 70 7.88 12.62 3.88
N GLY A 71 7.44 11.86 2.88
CA GLY A 71 8.37 11.45 1.82
C GLY A 71 7.79 10.52 0.77
N LEU A 72 7.46 11.08 -0.40
CA LEU A 72 8.09 10.84 -1.70
C LEU A 72 7.31 11.72 -2.71
N ARG A 73 7.96 12.83 -3.08
CA ARG A 73 7.69 13.73 -4.24
C ARG A 73 6.23 14.17 -4.53
N GLN A 74 6.04 15.47 -4.25
CA GLN A 74 5.19 16.50 -4.89
C GLN A 74 3.82 16.90 -4.31
N ASP A 75 3.13 16.09 -3.48
CA ASP A 75 1.76 16.50 -3.11
C ASP A 75 1.53 16.80 -1.63
N GLY A 76 2.41 16.36 -0.72
CA GLY A 76 2.30 16.63 0.73
C GLY A 76 0.98 16.24 1.42
N LYS A 77 0.08 15.51 0.72
CA LYS A 77 -1.31 15.27 1.12
C LYS A 77 -1.71 13.79 1.18
N CYS A 78 -0.80 12.87 0.87
CA CYS A 78 -1.09 11.44 0.99
C CYS A 78 -0.96 11.00 2.44
N SER A 79 -2.10 10.80 3.11
CA SER A 79 -2.17 10.16 4.42
C SER A 79 -2.99 8.89 4.31
N MET A 80 -2.40 7.75 4.70
CA MET A 80 -3.12 6.48 4.80
C MET A 80 -4.29 6.55 5.79
N SER A 81 -4.27 7.50 6.75
CA SER A 81 -5.40 7.76 7.64
C SER A 81 -6.69 8.14 6.90
N ASN A 82 -6.60 8.65 5.66
CA ASN A 82 -7.75 9.04 4.85
C ASN A 82 -8.42 7.86 4.12
N MET A 83 -7.82 6.67 4.14
CA MET A 83 -8.37 5.46 3.51
C MET A 83 -9.48 4.86 4.38
N SER A 84 -10.60 5.56 4.47
CA SER A 84 -11.71 5.33 5.43
C SER A 84 -12.44 3.98 5.32
N LYS A 85 -12.14 3.18 4.30
CA LYS A 85 -12.71 1.84 4.11
C LYS A 85 -11.69 0.72 4.18
N LEU A 86 -10.41 1.02 4.35
CA LEU A 86 -9.37 0.00 4.35
C LEU A 86 -9.54 -0.85 5.62
N GLU A 87 -9.90 -2.12 5.44
CA GLU A 87 -10.14 -3.05 6.54
C GLU A 87 -8.95 -3.99 6.76
N GLU A 88 -8.22 -4.31 5.70
CA GLU A 88 -7.08 -5.22 5.74
C GLU A 88 -5.87 -4.64 5.02
N LEU A 89 -4.75 -4.60 5.74
CA LEU A 89 -3.43 -4.28 5.22
C LEU A 89 -2.49 -5.46 5.49
N ASN A 90 -2.05 -6.13 4.43
CA ASN A 90 -1.14 -7.25 4.51
C ASN A 90 0.25 -6.86 3.99
N LEU A 91 1.22 -6.86 4.90
CA LEU A 91 2.62 -6.51 4.68
C LEU A 91 3.55 -7.66 5.10
N GLN A 92 3.01 -8.88 5.26
CA GLN A 92 3.83 -10.02 5.66
C GLN A 92 4.99 -10.21 4.68
N GLY A 93 6.19 -10.48 5.19
CA GLY A 93 7.37 -10.67 4.35
C GLY A 93 7.99 -9.39 3.79
N CYS A 94 7.47 -8.20 4.13
CA CYS A 94 8.12 -6.91 3.80
C CYS A 94 9.35 -6.69 4.68
N GLY A 95 10.44 -7.40 4.38
CA GLY A 95 11.63 -7.46 5.22
C GLY A 95 12.35 -6.13 5.45
N GLN A 96 12.26 -5.21 4.49
CA GLN A 96 12.93 -3.90 4.51
C GLN A 96 12.06 -2.76 5.05
N LEU A 97 10.79 -3.01 5.37
CA LEU A 97 9.87 -1.98 5.85
C LEU A 97 10.32 -1.48 7.23
N GLN A 98 10.60 -0.17 7.35
CA GLN A 98 11.20 0.39 8.56
C GLN A 98 10.20 1.03 9.52
N SER A 99 9.11 1.58 8.99
CA SER A 99 8.09 2.27 9.77
C SER A 99 6.70 2.10 9.14
N LEU A 100 5.67 2.38 9.94
CA LEU A 100 4.28 2.44 9.48
C LEU A 100 3.77 3.88 9.64
N PRO A 101 3.00 4.40 8.67
CA PRO A 101 2.30 5.67 8.83
C PRO A 101 1.12 5.48 9.81
N PRO A 102 0.47 6.57 10.24
CA PRO A 102 -0.78 6.49 10.98
C PRO A 102 -1.81 5.65 10.21
N GLN A 103 -2.37 4.65 10.90
CA GLN A 103 -3.31 3.71 10.30
C GLN A 103 -4.71 4.35 10.18
N PRO A 104 -5.51 4.00 9.15
CA PRO A 104 -6.90 4.43 9.08
C PRO A 104 -7.72 3.79 10.20
N SER A 105 -8.70 4.52 10.73
CA SER A 105 -9.58 4.05 11.82
C SER A 105 -10.44 2.84 11.42
N SER A 106 -10.61 2.59 10.12
CA SER A 106 -11.34 1.44 9.58
C SER A 106 -10.55 0.13 9.64
N LEU A 107 -9.24 0.17 9.91
CA LEU A 107 -8.38 -1.01 9.81
C LEU A 107 -8.72 -2.04 10.89
N LYS A 108 -9.10 -3.25 10.45
CA LYS A 108 -9.45 -4.38 11.32
C LYS A 108 -8.34 -5.40 11.40
N ARG A 109 -7.55 -5.54 10.32
CA ARG A 109 -6.48 -6.53 10.20
C ARG A 109 -5.21 -5.88 9.65
N LEU A 110 -4.14 -5.97 10.43
CA LEU A 110 -2.81 -5.55 10.05
C LEU A 110 -1.87 -6.75 10.19
N LEU A 111 -1.32 -7.23 9.08
CA LEU A 111 -0.48 -8.43 9.05
C LEU A 111 0.97 -8.04 8.77
N LEU A 112 1.85 -8.24 9.76
CA LEU A 112 3.26 -7.77 9.75
C LEU A 112 4.29 -8.90 9.95
N ARG A 113 3.85 -10.17 9.90
CA ARG A 113 4.76 -11.32 10.09
C ARG A 113 5.91 -11.25 9.08
N GLY A 114 7.15 -11.25 9.57
CA GLY A 114 8.34 -11.20 8.72
C GLY A 114 8.81 -9.79 8.32
N CYS A 115 8.21 -8.71 8.84
CA CYS A 115 8.75 -7.35 8.73
C CYS A 115 9.95 -7.15 9.69
N LYS A 116 11.13 -7.63 9.28
CA LYS A 116 12.31 -7.73 10.17
C LYS A 116 12.92 -6.39 10.56
N MET A 117 12.80 -5.36 9.71
CA MET A 117 13.36 -4.02 9.94
C MET A 117 12.38 -3.05 10.59
N LEU A 118 11.15 -3.48 10.88
CA LEU A 118 10.12 -2.60 11.39
C LEU A 118 10.44 -2.17 12.82
N LYS A 119 10.72 -0.88 13.01
CA LYS A 119 10.93 -0.29 14.33
C LYS A 119 9.58 0.06 14.93
N VAL A 120 9.21 -0.60 16.02
CA VAL A 120 8.04 -0.22 16.81
C VAL A 120 8.47 0.94 17.69
N VAL A 121 7.96 2.14 17.42
CA VAL A 121 8.16 3.32 18.28
C VAL A 121 7.29 3.10 19.52
N HIS A 122 7.93 3.00 20.69
CA HIS A 122 7.26 2.95 21.99
C HIS A 122 6.57 4.28 22.31
#